data_AF-A0A915YUW2-F1
#
_entry.id   AF-A0A915YUW2-F1
#
_cell.length_a   1.000
_cell.length_b   1.000
_cell.length_c   1.000
_cell.angle_alpha   90.00
_cell.angle_beta   90.00
_cell.angle_gamma   90.00
#
_symmetry.space_group_name_H-M   'P 1'
#
loop_
_entity.id
_entity.type
_entity.pdbx_description
1 polymer ?
#
loop_
_entity_poly.entity_id
_entity_poly.type
_entity_poly.pdbx_seq_one_letter_code
_entity_poly.pdbx_strand_id
1 'polypeptide(L)'
;MDEQKLDNTLDLITKLTESSKERIDLISSVQELSEEEVPTANHLIKTMRYPKGPNEGKLISPYLQNKAYEYMSQSLYKRQFSVSNSLQEINNAMETKIKQLQ
;
A
#
# COMPACT_ATOMS: atom_id res chain seq x y z
N MET A 1 30.87 -30.81 -22.87
CA MET A 1 30.51 -29.43 -22.45
C MET A 1 29.28 -29.59 -21.59
N ASP A 2 29.38 -29.34 -20.28
CA ASP A 2 28.36 -29.73 -19.31
C ASP A 2 27.07 -28.92 -19.50
N GLU A 3 26.03 -29.53 -20.08
CA GLU A 3 24.73 -28.89 -20.35
C GLU A 3 24.11 -28.26 -19.07
N GLN A 4 24.29 -28.90 -17.91
CA GLN A 4 23.88 -28.35 -16.61
C GLN A 4 24.56 -27.03 -16.23
N LYS A 5 25.81 -26.80 -16.66
CA LYS A 5 26.48 -25.51 -16.42
C LYS A 5 25.93 -24.42 -17.33
N LEU A 6 25.51 -24.78 -18.54
CA LEU A 6 24.94 -23.85 -19.49
C LEU A 6 23.54 -23.37 -19.03
N ASP A 7 22.68 -24.29 -18.60
CA ASP A 7 21.33 -23.97 -18.10
C ASP A 7 21.37 -23.08 -16.84
N ASN A 8 22.25 -23.39 -15.89
CA ASN A 8 22.45 -22.56 -14.69
C ASN A 8 22.96 -21.14 -15.04
N THR A 9 23.79 -21.03 -16.08
CA THR A 9 24.29 -19.72 -16.53
C THR A 9 23.19 -18.91 -17.19
N LEU A 10 22.31 -19.55 -17.97
CA LEU A 10 21.17 -18.92 -18.63
C LEU A 10 20.11 -18.42 -17.63
N ASP A 11 19.82 -19.21 -16.59
CA ASP A 11 18.93 -18.83 -15.48
C ASP A 11 19.47 -17.61 -14.71
N LEU A 12 20.77 -17.57 -14.42
CA LEU A 12 21.42 -16.43 -13.77
C LEU A 12 21.36 -15.15 -14.61
N ILE A 13 21.61 -15.26 -15.93
CA ILE A 13 21.51 -14.13 -16.86
C ILE A 13 20.06 -13.62 -16.93
N THR A 14 19.10 -14.52 -16.97
CA THR A 14 17.67 -14.18 -17.01
C THR A 14 17.26 -13.42 -15.74
N LYS A 15 17.60 -13.95 -14.56
CA LYS A 15 17.36 -13.27 -13.26
C LYS A 15 18.04 -11.91 -13.15
N LEU A 16 19.27 -11.78 -13.67
CA LEU A 16 19.98 -10.50 -13.69
C LEU A 16 19.27 -9.47 -14.60
N THR A 17 18.76 -9.94 -15.74
CA THR A 17 18.04 -9.12 -16.72
C THR A 17 16.67 -8.69 -16.17
N GLU A 18 15.95 -9.59 -15.50
CA GLU A 18 14.68 -9.31 -14.82
C GLU A 18 14.87 -8.31 -13.67
N SER A 19 15.87 -8.51 -12.80
CA SER A 19 16.20 -7.56 -11.73
C SER A 19 16.58 -6.18 -12.27
N SER A 20 17.23 -6.14 -13.44
CA SER A 20 17.57 -4.88 -14.11
C SER A 20 16.33 -4.18 -14.66
N LYS A 21 15.35 -4.95 -15.18
CA LYS A 21 14.08 -4.42 -15.66
C LYS A 21 13.25 -3.81 -14.53
N GLU A 22 13.08 -4.53 -13.41
CA GLU A 22 12.36 -4.01 -12.23
C GLU A 22 12.93 -2.69 -11.72
N ARG A 23 14.27 -2.56 -11.74
CA ARG A 23 14.96 -1.32 -11.37
C ARG A 23 14.67 -0.19 -12.35
N ILE A 24 14.71 -0.46 -13.66
CA ILE A 24 14.43 0.54 -14.70
C ILE A 24 12.98 1.01 -14.59
N ASP A 25 12.05 0.09 -14.40
CA ASP A 25 10.63 0.39 -14.25
C ASP A 25 10.41 1.28 -13.02
N LEU A 26 11.03 0.95 -11.88
CA LEU A 26 10.97 1.77 -10.67
C LEU A 26 11.54 3.18 -10.87
N ILE A 27 12.70 3.31 -11.54
CA ILE A 27 13.29 4.62 -11.83
C ILE A 27 12.37 5.45 -12.72
N SER A 28 11.77 4.82 -13.74
CA SER A 28 10.83 5.48 -14.65
C SER A 28 9.61 6.01 -13.89
N SER A 29 9.00 5.21 -13.02
CA SER A 29 7.88 5.65 -12.18
C SER A 29 8.24 6.80 -11.24
N VAL A 30 9.48 6.84 -10.72
CA VAL A 30 9.95 7.97 -9.90
C VAL A 30 10.16 9.23 -10.74
N GLN A 31 10.59 9.08 -12.00
CA GLN A 31 10.77 10.20 -12.93
C GLN A 31 9.44 10.79 -13.42
N GLU A 32 8.37 10.02 -13.42
CA GLU A 32 7.02 10.46 -13.79
C GLU A 32 6.33 11.29 -12.68
N LEU A 33 6.85 11.29 -11.46
CA LEU A 33 6.31 12.09 -10.35
C LEU A 33 6.43 13.59 -10.65
N SER A 34 5.37 14.33 -10.34
CA SER A 34 5.44 15.79 -10.39
C SER A 34 6.34 16.35 -9.28
N GLU A 35 6.91 17.54 -9.48
CA GLU A 35 7.77 18.21 -8.49
C GLU A 35 7.09 18.39 -7.12
N GLU A 36 5.76 18.55 -7.11
CA GLU A 36 4.96 18.67 -5.89
C GLU A 36 4.83 17.34 -5.14
N GLU A 37 4.88 16.22 -5.84
CA GLU A 37 4.75 14.87 -5.27
C GLU A 37 6.09 14.31 -4.77
N VAL A 38 7.21 14.78 -5.31
CA VAL A 38 8.57 14.31 -4.95
C VAL A 38 8.83 14.34 -3.43
N PRO A 39 8.54 15.43 -2.68
CA PRO A 39 8.74 15.46 -1.23
C PRO A 39 7.88 14.41 -0.50
N THR A 40 6.64 14.25 -0.93
CA THR A 40 5.68 13.31 -0.35
C THR A 40 6.10 11.86 -0.61
N ALA A 41 6.51 11.53 -1.84
CA ALA A 41 7.03 10.22 -2.21
C ALA A 41 8.32 9.88 -1.46
N ASN A 42 9.25 10.84 -1.33
CA ASN A 42 10.47 10.66 -0.54
C ASN A 42 10.16 10.37 0.94
N HIS A 43 9.19 11.09 1.52
CA HIS A 43 8.74 10.84 2.87
C HIS A 43 8.12 9.43 3.01
N LEU A 44 7.29 9.01 2.05
CA LEU A 44 6.69 7.68 2.02
C LEU A 44 7.76 6.57 2.03
N ILE A 45 8.77 6.66 1.16
CA ILE A 45 9.87 5.68 1.08
C ILE A 45 10.66 5.62 2.39
N LYS A 46 10.88 6.75 3.06
CA LYS A 46 11.54 6.79 4.38
C LYS A 46 10.68 6.11 5.44
N THR A 47 9.38 6.37 5.45
CA THR A 47 8.43 5.78 6.41
C THR A 47 8.26 4.28 6.20
N MET A 48 8.43 3.78 4.97
CA MET A 48 8.40 2.35 4.66
C MET A 48 9.70 1.60 5.03
N ARG A 49 10.62 2.21 5.76
CA ARG A 49 11.84 1.55 6.27
C ARG A 49 11.78 1.37 7.78
N TYR A 50 12.43 0.32 8.27
CA TYR A 50 12.57 0.15 9.71
C TYR A 50 13.42 1.30 10.28
N PRO A 51 12.90 2.07 11.26
CA PRO A 51 13.60 3.24 11.77
C PRO A 51 14.74 2.87 12.73
N LYS A 52 14.69 1.68 13.34
CA LYS A 52 15.65 1.20 14.35
C LYS A 52 15.69 -0.33 14.37
N GLY A 53 16.73 -0.87 14.98
CA GLY A 53 16.87 -2.30 15.29
C GLY A 53 17.61 -3.10 14.22
N PRO A 54 17.59 -4.45 14.27
CA PRO A 54 18.42 -5.29 13.40
C PRO A 54 18.15 -5.15 11.89
N ASN A 55 16.99 -4.63 11.52
CA ASN A 55 16.60 -4.39 10.13
C ASN A 55 16.57 -2.91 9.75
N GLU A 56 17.17 -2.04 10.57
CA GLU A 56 17.21 -0.59 10.32
C GLU A 56 17.65 -0.27 8.88
N GLY A 57 16.93 0.66 8.26
CA GLY A 57 17.17 1.08 6.88
C GLY A 57 16.67 0.09 5.82
N LYS A 58 16.34 -1.16 6.14
CA LYS A 58 15.67 -2.07 5.20
C LYS A 58 14.20 -1.69 5.02
N LEU A 59 13.66 -2.00 3.84
CA LEU A 59 12.22 -1.88 3.59
C LEU A 59 11.44 -2.81 4.53
N ILE A 60 10.30 -2.31 5.01
CA ILE A 60 9.34 -3.08 5.79
C ILE A 60 8.91 -4.31 4.98
N SER A 61 8.71 -5.44 5.65
CA SER A 61 8.35 -6.68 4.96
C SER A 61 7.02 -6.56 4.18
N PRO A 62 6.89 -7.25 3.02
CA PRO A 62 5.65 -7.23 2.23
C PRO A 62 4.39 -7.59 3.04
N TYR A 63 4.52 -8.53 4.00
CA TYR A 63 3.43 -8.88 4.91
C TYR A 63 2.91 -7.67 5.70
N LEU A 64 3.81 -6.87 6.27
CA LEU A 64 3.43 -5.69 7.06
C LEU A 64 2.89 -4.57 6.16
N GLN A 65 3.44 -4.41 4.96
CA GLN A 65 2.91 -3.47 3.96
C GLN A 65 1.46 -3.83 3.58
N ASN A 66 1.21 -5.10 3.25
CA ASN A 66 -0.13 -5.59 2.91
C ASN A 66 -1.11 -5.43 4.07
N LYS A 67 -0.69 -5.75 5.30
CA LYS A 67 -1.53 -5.59 6.49
C LYS A 67 -1.87 -4.13 6.76
N ALA A 68 -0.92 -3.21 6.55
CA ALA A 68 -1.18 -1.78 6.66
C ALA A 68 -2.18 -1.30 5.59
N TYR A 69 -2.01 -1.75 4.34
CA TYR A 69 -2.95 -1.46 3.26
C TYR A 69 -4.37 -1.97 3.55
N GLU A 70 -4.50 -3.23 3.97
CA GLU A 70 -5.80 -3.81 4.35
C GLU A 70 -6.47 -3.02 5.47
N TYR A 71 -5.70 -2.63 6.50
CA TYR A 71 -6.21 -1.82 7.59
C TYR A 71 -6.70 -0.44 7.12
N MET A 72 -5.93 0.24 6.27
CA MET A 72 -6.32 1.52 5.70
C MET A 72 -7.57 1.40 4.83
N SER A 73 -7.60 0.42 3.92
CA SER A 73 -8.76 0.16 3.05
C SER A 73 -10.02 -0.09 3.87
N GLN A 74 -9.94 -0.96 4.88
CA GLN A 74 -11.08 -1.25 5.74
C GLN A 74 -11.50 -0.06 6.61
N SER A 75 -10.56 0.67 7.20
CA SER A 75 -10.89 1.79 8.11
C SER A 75 -11.45 3.00 7.37
N LEU A 76 -11.00 3.27 6.15
CA LEU A 76 -11.50 4.37 5.33
C LEU A 76 -12.85 4.03 4.69
N TYR A 77 -13.05 2.81 4.20
CA TYR A 77 -14.31 2.43 3.55
C TYR A 77 -15.40 1.98 4.54
N LYS A 78 -15.09 1.27 5.63
CA LYS A 78 -16.13 0.81 6.57
C LYS A 78 -16.68 1.93 7.45
N ARG A 79 -15.94 3.03 7.65
CA ARG A 79 -16.40 4.17 8.46
C ARG A 79 -17.66 4.81 7.89
N GLN A 80 -17.83 4.83 6.56
CA GLN A 80 -19.04 5.36 5.93
C GLN A 80 -20.30 4.59 6.34
N PHE A 81 -20.19 3.27 6.53
CA PHE A 81 -21.33 2.41 6.92
C PHE A 81 -21.79 2.65 8.36
N SER A 82 -20.86 2.93 9.28
CA SER A 82 -21.22 3.24 10.67
C SER A 82 -21.88 4.61 10.80
N VAL A 83 -21.43 5.61 10.04
CA VAL A 83 -22.03 6.96 10.04
C VAL A 83 -23.42 6.93 9.43
N SER A 84 -23.62 6.23 8.30
CA SER A 84 -24.95 6.10 7.68
C SER A 84 -25.97 5.46 8.60
N ASN A 85 -25.59 4.40 9.32
CA ASN A 85 -26.49 3.72 10.26
C ASN A 85 -26.87 4.65 11.43
N SER A 86 -25.91 5.40 11.97
CA SER A 86 -26.18 6.34 13.07
C SER A 86 -27.13 7.47 12.66
N LEU A 87 -26.99 8.01 11.45
CA LEU A 87 -27.87 9.06 10.92
C LEU A 87 -29.28 8.52 10.65
N GLN A 88 -29.38 7.29 10.16
CA GLN A 88 -30.67 6.65 9.91
C GLN A 88 -31.41 6.33 11.20
N GLU A 89 -30.71 5.87 12.25
CA GLU A 89 -31.29 5.69 13.58
C GLU A 89 -31.80 7.01 14.18
N ILE A 90 -31.03 8.10 14.05
CA ILE A 90 -31.43 9.43 14.50
C ILE A 90 -32.68 9.91 13.74
N ASN A 91 -32.71 9.77 12.42
CA ASN A 91 -33.87 10.15 11.61
C ASN A 91 -35.13 9.35 12.01
N ASN A 92 -35.01 8.02 12.17
CA ASN A 92 -36.13 7.18 12.59
C ASN A 92 -36.66 7.58 13.98
N ALA A 93 -35.76 7.90 14.92
CA ALA A 93 -36.14 8.38 16.24
C ALA A 93 -36.86 9.74 16.19
N MET A 94 -36.43 10.64 15.31
CA MET A 94 -37.09 11.93 15.10
C MET A 94 -38.47 11.78 14.45
N GLU A 95 -38.61 10.96 13.41
CA GLU A 95 -39.91 10.67 12.78
C GLU A 95 -40.91 10.08 13.77
N THR A 96 -40.44 9.20 14.66
CA THR A 96 -41.29 8.61 15.69
C THR A 96 -41.79 9.66 16.67
N LYS A 97 -40.93 10.61 17.08
CA LYS A 97 -41.32 11.73 17.95
C LYS A 97 -42.30 12.68 17.28
N ILE A 98 -42.12 12.98 15.99
CA ILE A 98 -43.06 13.81 15.22
C ILE A 98 -44.44 13.16 15.20
N LYS A 99 -44.52 11.86 14.90
CA LYS A 99 -45.79 11.11 14.89
C LYS A 99 -46.50 11.07 16.24
N GLN A 100 -45.78 11.11 17.35
CA GLN A 100 -46.36 11.13 18.70
C GLN A 100 -46.91 12.50 19.11
N LEU A 101 -46.46 13.56 18.44
CA LEU A 101 -46.86 14.95 18.71
C LEU A 101 -47.97 15.45 17.76
N GLN A 102 -48.37 14.65 16.78
CA GLN A 102 -49.49 14.88 15.87
C GLN A 102 -50.72 14.07 16.31
#